data_AF-A0A317J2V7-F1
#
_entry.id   AF-A0A317J2V7-F1
#
_cell.length_a   1.000
_cell.length_b   1.000
_cell.length_c   1.000
_cell.angle_alpha   90.00
_cell.angle_beta   90.00
_cell.angle_gamma   90.00
#
_symmetry.space_group_name_H-M   'P 1'
#
loop_
_entity.id
_entity.type
_entity.pdbx_description
1 polymer ?
#
loop_
_entity_poly.entity_id
_entity_poly.type
_entity_poly.pdbx_seq_one_letter_code
_entity_poly.pdbx_strand_id
1 'polypeptide(L)'
;VVSGLGHKAADTTAVHSLSPTTWLSGVRPKPTQGVDAYAGVTADQIAAKQIGQDTVLPSLELATEDHSGLIGSCDRDYGCIYMNTLSWRTPTTPLPMEINPRKVFARMFGEGGNATDRLARNQEDRSILDAITREAGDLQRGLGAKDRATVSEYLENVREIERRIQRAASDPQSSELELPEAPAGIPFSYEQHVRLMYDLLGLAYQTNITRVFTFMVAREVSNRTYPQIGVPDGHHATSHHQNKPEKIEKLVKIQHYHLGLFAEFLKKLQSTPDGDGSLLDHSLILYGSNMSNSNLHNHFPLPNVLVGGAAGRVAGGRHLRYPDHTPMSNLLLTLLDKTGVRTDSLGDSTGEMAEL
;
A
#
# COMPACT_ATOMS: atom_id res chain seq x y z
N VAL A 1 -14.63 12.28 -7.30
CA VAL A 1 -14.22 12.88 -6.00
C VAL A 1 -15.27 12.55 -4.96
N VAL A 2 -14.86 12.13 -3.78
CA VAL A 2 -15.78 11.86 -2.65
C VAL A 2 -15.40 12.79 -1.50
N SER A 3 -16.37 13.46 -0.88
CA SER A 3 -16.10 14.48 0.15
C SER A 3 -17.12 14.42 1.28
N GLY A 4 -16.83 15.13 2.38
CA GLY A 4 -17.59 15.07 3.63
C GLY A 4 -17.10 13.97 4.58
N LEU A 5 -16.02 13.26 4.21
CA LEU A 5 -15.54 12.10 4.96
C LEU A 5 -14.50 12.49 6.01
N GLY A 6 -14.45 11.73 7.11
CA GLY A 6 -13.46 11.89 8.17
C GLY A 6 -13.14 10.57 8.88
N HIS A 7 -11.97 10.50 9.50
CA HIS A 7 -11.55 9.39 10.35
C HIS A 7 -11.54 9.82 11.81
N LYS A 8 -12.64 9.60 12.53
CA LYS A 8 -12.75 9.94 13.96
C LYS A 8 -11.69 9.21 14.81
N ALA A 9 -11.30 8.01 14.37
CA ALA A 9 -10.21 7.27 14.98
C ALA A 9 -8.88 8.05 15.02
N ALA A 10 -8.65 8.93 14.04
CA ALA A 10 -7.42 9.70 13.88
C ALA A 10 -7.39 11.02 14.66
N ASP A 11 -8.54 11.48 15.18
CA ASP A 11 -8.65 12.75 15.93
C ASP A 11 -7.97 12.65 17.30
N THR A 12 -6.71 13.08 17.38
CA THR A 12 -5.86 13.10 18.59
C THR A 12 -4.67 14.03 18.39
N THR A 13 -3.89 14.29 19.43
CA THR A 13 -2.62 15.03 19.36
C THR A 13 -1.49 14.22 18.72
N ALA A 14 -1.58 12.89 18.67
CA ALA A 14 -0.60 11.99 18.04
C ALA A 14 -0.88 11.80 16.54
N VAL A 15 -0.92 12.92 15.82
CA VAL A 15 -1.45 13.01 14.45
C VAL A 15 -0.63 12.23 13.44
N HIS A 16 0.69 12.16 13.60
CA HIS A 16 1.59 11.58 12.62
C HIS A 16 1.63 10.05 12.69
N SER A 17 1.42 9.47 13.87
CA SER A 17 1.23 8.02 14.03
C SER A 17 -0.14 7.55 13.61
N LEU A 18 -1.20 8.35 13.83
CA LEU A 18 -2.55 7.90 13.54
C LEU A 18 -2.97 8.12 12.09
N SER A 19 -2.48 9.16 11.42
CA SER A 19 -2.83 9.43 10.02
C SER A 19 -2.57 8.21 9.11
N PRO A 20 -1.36 7.62 9.06
CA PRO A 20 -1.11 6.42 8.26
C PRO A 20 -1.85 5.18 8.78
N THR A 21 -1.82 4.90 10.10
CA THR A 21 -2.39 3.66 10.65
C THR A 21 -3.91 3.56 10.52
N THR A 22 -4.62 4.69 10.60
CA THR A 22 -6.09 4.71 10.52
C THR A 22 -6.61 4.83 9.08
N TRP A 23 -5.77 5.23 8.11
CA TRP A 23 -6.19 5.57 6.75
C TRP A 23 -7.02 4.46 6.08
N LEU A 24 -6.55 3.21 6.14
CA LEU A 24 -7.20 2.05 5.52
C LEU A 24 -7.95 1.15 6.52
N SER A 25 -7.93 1.46 7.82
CA SER A 25 -8.56 0.61 8.85
C SER A 25 -9.75 1.28 9.53
N GLY A 26 -9.74 2.61 9.68
CA GLY A 26 -10.70 3.32 10.53
C GLY A 26 -10.61 2.96 12.02
N VAL A 27 -9.56 2.25 12.44
CA VAL A 27 -9.40 1.76 13.82
C VAL A 27 -8.29 2.51 14.52
N ARG A 28 -8.60 3.10 15.68
CA ARG A 28 -7.61 3.78 16.50
C ARG A 28 -6.59 2.77 17.04
N PRO A 29 -5.28 2.94 16.76
CA PRO A 29 -4.28 2.05 17.31
C PRO A 29 -4.15 2.19 18.83
N LYS A 30 -3.70 1.11 19.46
CA LYS A 30 -3.35 1.10 20.88
C LYS A 30 -2.16 2.04 21.13
N PRO A 31 -2.27 2.97 22.11
CA PRO A 31 -1.14 3.80 22.51
C PRO A 31 -0.09 2.91 23.20
N THR A 32 0.96 2.58 22.46
CA THR A 32 2.11 1.82 22.94
C THR A 32 3.33 2.12 22.07
N GLN A 33 4.51 2.09 22.69
CA GLN A 33 5.80 2.08 22.01
C GLN A 33 6.42 0.68 21.92
N GLY A 34 5.78 -0.32 22.54
CA GLY A 34 6.30 -1.67 22.71
C GLY A 34 5.97 -2.64 21.58
N VAL A 35 6.34 -3.90 21.80
CA VAL A 35 6.09 -5.04 20.90
C VAL A 35 4.62 -5.47 20.85
N ASP A 36 3.77 -4.87 21.69
CA ASP A 36 2.34 -5.14 21.81
C ASP A 36 1.49 -4.18 20.95
N ALA A 37 2.06 -3.74 19.83
CA ALA A 37 1.41 -2.89 18.86
C ALA A 37 0.12 -3.53 18.35
N TYR A 38 -0.94 -2.74 18.31
CA TYR A 38 -2.28 -3.19 17.92
C TYR A 38 -2.99 -2.08 17.15
N ALA A 39 -3.46 -2.41 15.95
CA ALA A 39 -4.26 -1.54 15.07
C ALA A 39 -5.48 -2.33 14.55
N GLY A 40 -6.08 -1.88 13.45
CA GLY A 40 -7.11 -2.64 12.73
C GLY A 40 -6.54 -3.33 11.49
N VAL A 41 -7.17 -4.42 11.07
CA VAL A 41 -6.93 -4.98 9.73
C VAL A 41 -7.33 -3.95 8.70
N THR A 42 -6.48 -3.74 7.70
CA THR A 42 -6.69 -2.70 6.69
C THR A 42 -7.46 -3.22 5.48
N ALA A 43 -8.19 -2.34 4.80
CA ALA A 43 -9.06 -2.69 3.68
C ALA A 43 -8.30 -3.44 2.56
N ASP A 44 -7.10 -3.01 2.22
CA ASP A 44 -6.22 -3.70 1.28
C ASP A 44 -5.94 -5.15 1.70
N GLN A 45 -5.72 -5.41 2.98
CA GLN A 45 -5.44 -6.76 3.47
C GLN A 45 -6.70 -7.63 3.59
N ILE A 46 -7.87 -7.04 3.82
CA ILE A 46 -9.15 -7.72 3.69
C ILE A 46 -9.36 -8.15 2.23
N ALA A 47 -9.06 -7.28 1.27
CA ALA A 47 -9.10 -7.60 -0.15
C ALA A 47 -8.08 -8.69 -0.52
N ALA A 48 -6.81 -8.55 -0.12
CA ALA A 48 -5.74 -9.51 -0.41
C ALA A 48 -6.08 -10.93 0.07
N LYS A 49 -6.77 -11.06 1.22
CA LYS A 49 -7.23 -12.35 1.75
C LYS A 49 -8.27 -13.03 0.87
N GLN A 50 -9.10 -12.28 0.14
CA GLN A 50 -10.19 -12.84 -0.68
C GLN A 50 -9.82 -12.92 -2.17
N ILE A 51 -9.21 -11.87 -2.74
CA ILE A 51 -8.92 -11.78 -4.18
C ILE A 51 -7.43 -11.89 -4.52
N GLY A 52 -6.53 -11.89 -3.54
CA GLY A 52 -5.07 -12.02 -3.75
C GLY A 52 -4.56 -13.46 -3.77
N GLN A 53 -5.38 -14.45 -3.40
CA GLN A 53 -4.90 -15.83 -3.22
C GLN A 53 -4.60 -16.58 -4.52
N ASP A 54 -5.11 -16.08 -5.64
CA ASP A 54 -4.88 -16.65 -6.98
C ASP A 54 -3.82 -15.89 -7.79
N THR A 55 -3.08 -14.97 -7.17
CA THR A 55 -1.96 -14.26 -7.80
C THR A 55 -0.62 -14.63 -7.16
N VAL A 56 0.48 -14.28 -7.82
CA VAL A 56 1.85 -14.54 -7.33
C VAL A 56 2.10 -13.86 -5.98
N LEU A 57 1.62 -12.63 -5.82
CA LEU A 57 1.64 -11.87 -4.57
C LEU A 57 0.20 -11.57 -4.13
N PRO A 58 -0.18 -11.87 -2.88
CA PRO A 58 -1.51 -11.50 -2.36
C PRO A 58 -1.78 -9.99 -2.40
N SER A 59 -0.74 -9.21 -2.13
CA SER A 59 -0.73 -7.75 -2.20
C SER A 59 0.69 -7.23 -2.38
N LEU A 60 0.81 -5.95 -2.74
CA LEU A 60 2.09 -5.24 -2.86
C LEU A 60 2.09 -3.92 -2.08
N GLU A 61 2.91 -3.86 -1.04
CA GLU A 61 3.07 -2.71 -0.14
C GLU A 61 4.32 -1.91 -0.50
N LEU A 62 4.12 -0.68 -0.98
CA LEU A 62 5.17 0.19 -1.53
C LEU A 62 5.27 1.52 -0.79
N ALA A 63 6.46 2.11 -0.77
CA ALA A 63 6.69 3.47 -0.32
C ALA A 63 7.85 4.14 -1.09
N THR A 64 8.08 5.43 -0.88
CA THR A 64 9.19 6.17 -1.52
C THR A 64 10.28 6.61 -0.53
N GLU A 65 10.03 6.50 0.77
CA GLU A 65 10.89 7.04 1.82
C GLU A 65 11.25 5.97 2.84
N ASP A 66 12.56 5.83 3.11
CA ASP A 66 13.07 5.05 4.23
C ASP A 66 13.01 5.88 5.51
N HIS A 67 12.46 5.32 6.59
CA HIS A 67 12.52 5.91 7.94
C HIS A 67 12.94 4.89 9.00
N SER A 68 13.48 3.74 8.59
CA SER A 68 14.01 2.73 9.51
C SER A 68 15.15 3.26 10.39
N GLY A 69 15.86 4.31 9.95
CA GLY A 69 16.95 4.96 10.69
C GLY A 69 16.53 6.07 11.67
N LEU A 70 15.26 6.47 11.72
CA LEU A 70 14.76 7.57 12.57
C LEU A 70 13.97 7.04 13.77
N ILE A 71 14.59 6.11 14.51
CA ILE A 71 14.06 5.56 15.76
C ILE A 71 13.88 6.71 16.76
N GLY A 72 12.65 6.92 17.24
CA GLY A 72 12.31 7.93 18.24
C GLY A 72 11.74 9.25 17.70
N SER A 73 11.66 9.43 16.39
CA SER A 73 11.00 10.60 15.75
C SER A 73 9.49 10.39 15.54
N CYS A 74 8.87 9.61 16.42
CA CYS A 74 7.47 9.18 16.33
C CYS A 74 6.68 9.78 17.48
N ASP A 75 5.36 9.83 17.38
CA ASP A 75 4.55 10.47 18.42
C ASP A 75 4.80 9.84 19.80
N ARG A 76 4.85 10.67 20.84
CA ARG A 76 5.32 10.30 22.18
C ARG A 76 4.69 9.01 22.73
N ASP A 77 3.42 8.73 22.42
CA ASP A 77 2.70 7.58 22.97
C ASP A 77 2.59 6.40 21.99
N TYR A 78 3.21 6.50 20.80
CA TYR A 78 3.03 5.57 19.70
C TYR A 78 4.37 5.16 19.07
N GLY A 79 4.59 3.85 18.96
CA GLY A 79 5.75 3.30 18.29
C GLY A 79 5.81 3.67 16.80
N CYS A 80 7.02 3.78 16.26
CA CYS A 80 7.25 4.14 14.85
C CYS A 80 6.61 3.21 13.84
N ILE A 81 6.25 1.99 14.26
CA ILE A 81 5.53 1.03 13.43
C ILE A 81 4.22 1.60 12.88
N TYR A 82 3.53 2.44 13.66
CA TYR A 82 2.28 3.08 13.24
C TYR A 82 2.47 4.13 12.14
N MET A 83 3.69 4.66 11.99
CA MET A 83 4.01 5.65 10.95
C MET A 83 4.60 5.04 9.68
N ASN A 84 5.16 3.83 9.80
CA ASN A 84 5.99 3.23 8.75
C ASN A 84 5.20 2.31 7.81
N THR A 85 3.89 2.13 8.05
CA THR A 85 3.03 1.31 7.21
C THR A 85 1.59 1.82 7.20
N LEU A 86 0.92 1.59 6.08
CA LEU A 86 -0.52 1.77 5.88
C LEU A 86 -1.27 0.44 5.94
N SER A 87 -0.54 -0.70 6.02
CA SER A 87 -1.07 -2.03 5.74
C SER A 87 -0.85 -2.95 6.93
N TRP A 88 -1.94 -3.49 7.47
CA TRP A 88 -1.95 -4.39 8.62
C TRP A 88 -2.72 -5.65 8.26
N ARG A 89 -2.00 -6.77 8.10
CA ARG A 89 -2.55 -8.08 7.72
C ARG A 89 -3.47 -8.62 8.82
N THR A 90 -3.07 -8.42 10.07
CA THR A 90 -3.87 -8.70 11.26
C THR A 90 -3.80 -7.47 12.17
N PRO A 91 -4.63 -7.37 13.23
CA PRO A 91 -4.53 -6.29 14.20
C PRO A 91 -3.13 -6.11 14.81
N THR A 92 -2.27 -7.14 14.80
CA THR A 92 -0.93 -7.11 15.38
C THR A 92 0.20 -7.34 14.36
N THR A 93 -0.14 -7.53 13.08
CA THR A 93 0.84 -7.87 12.04
C THR A 93 0.89 -6.77 10.98
N PRO A 94 1.73 -5.73 11.17
CA PRO A 94 2.00 -4.72 10.16
C PRO A 94 2.81 -5.32 9.00
N LEU A 95 2.55 -4.87 7.78
CA LEU A 95 3.35 -5.26 6.62
C LEU A 95 4.39 -4.18 6.29
N PRO A 96 5.66 -4.57 6.01
CA PRO A 96 6.69 -3.62 5.64
C PRO A 96 6.43 -3.04 4.24
N MET A 97 6.62 -1.74 4.10
CA MET A 97 6.57 -1.06 2.81
C MET A 97 7.93 -1.15 2.12
N GLU A 98 7.96 -1.66 0.88
CA GLU A 98 9.19 -1.73 0.09
C GLU A 98 9.44 -0.42 -0.65
N ILE A 99 10.66 0.09 -0.54
CA ILE A 99 11.08 1.36 -1.17
C ILE A 99 12.01 1.14 -2.35
N ASN A 100 12.62 -0.05 -2.46
CA ASN A 100 13.65 -0.33 -3.45
C ASN A 100 13.04 -1.02 -4.68
N PRO A 101 13.00 -0.36 -5.85
CA PRO A 101 12.46 -0.93 -7.07
C PRO A 101 13.08 -2.27 -7.49
N ARG A 102 14.36 -2.50 -7.19
CA ARG A 102 15.04 -3.78 -7.47
C ARG A 102 14.45 -4.91 -6.65
N LYS A 103 14.17 -4.65 -5.36
CA LYS A 103 13.54 -5.63 -4.47
C LYS A 103 12.08 -5.89 -4.87
N VAL A 104 11.35 -4.84 -5.26
CA VAL A 104 10.00 -4.99 -5.82
C VAL A 104 10.02 -5.88 -7.07
N PHE A 105 10.91 -5.59 -8.03
CA PHE A 105 11.06 -6.39 -9.24
C PHE A 105 11.39 -7.86 -8.93
N ALA A 106 12.34 -8.11 -8.02
CA ALA A 106 12.67 -9.47 -7.57
C ALA A 106 11.48 -10.17 -6.86
N ARG A 107 10.66 -9.43 -6.11
CA ARG A 107 9.40 -9.93 -5.53
C ARG A 107 8.33 -10.22 -6.58
N MET A 108 8.40 -9.65 -7.78
CA MET A 108 7.43 -9.93 -8.83
C MET A 108 7.90 -11.09 -9.70
N PHE A 109 9.17 -11.10 -10.10
CA PHE A 109 9.67 -11.98 -11.17
C PHE A 109 10.78 -12.95 -10.76
N GLY A 110 11.23 -12.91 -9.50
CA GLY A 110 12.37 -13.70 -9.01
C GLY A 110 13.70 -12.95 -9.08
N GLU A 111 14.71 -13.46 -8.37
CA GLU A 111 16.03 -12.86 -8.30
C GLU A 111 16.91 -13.22 -9.51
N GLY A 112 17.55 -12.23 -10.11
CA GLY A 112 18.45 -12.44 -11.25
C GLY A 112 18.48 -11.24 -12.18
N GLY A 113 19.62 -11.00 -12.83
CA GLY A 113 19.78 -9.86 -13.76
C GLY A 113 19.01 -10.07 -15.08
N ASN A 114 18.87 -11.32 -15.49
CA ASN A 114 18.20 -11.74 -16.73
C ASN A 114 17.27 -12.95 -16.48
N ALA A 115 16.53 -13.37 -17.50
CA ALA A 115 15.54 -14.45 -17.39
C ALA A 115 16.16 -15.81 -16.99
N THR A 116 17.34 -16.14 -17.51
CA THR A 116 18.03 -17.40 -17.22
C THR A 116 18.44 -17.49 -15.76
N ASP A 117 19.01 -16.41 -15.21
CA ASP A 117 19.39 -16.33 -13.80
C ASP A 117 18.17 -16.50 -12.88
N ARG A 118 17.04 -15.85 -13.23
CA ARG A 118 15.78 -15.94 -12.47
C ARG A 118 15.24 -17.37 -12.43
N LEU A 119 15.26 -18.06 -13.57
CA LEU A 119 14.82 -19.46 -13.63
C LEU A 119 15.70 -20.38 -12.77
N ALA A 120 17.02 -20.20 -12.81
CA ALA A 120 17.96 -20.99 -12.01
C ALA A 120 17.73 -20.78 -10.50
N ARG A 121 17.54 -19.54 -10.06
CA ARG A 121 17.27 -19.23 -8.64
C ARG A 121 15.93 -19.77 -8.16
N ASN A 122 14.87 -19.62 -8.95
CA ASN A 122 13.56 -20.17 -8.59
C ASN A 122 13.58 -21.71 -8.40
N GLN A 123 14.41 -22.43 -9.18
CA GLN A 123 14.59 -23.88 -9.01
C GLN A 123 15.34 -24.22 -7.72
N GLU A 124 16.38 -23.46 -7.39
CA GLU A 124 17.15 -23.61 -6.15
C GLU A 124 16.28 -23.35 -4.92
N ASP A 125 15.54 -22.24 -4.89
CA ASP A 125 14.66 -21.86 -3.79
C ASP A 125 13.61 -22.94 -3.51
N ARG A 126 13.02 -23.51 -4.56
CA ARG A 126 12.04 -24.60 -4.43
C ARG A 126 12.63 -25.81 -3.72
N SER A 127 13.86 -26.19 -4.06
CA SER A 127 14.55 -27.31 -3.40
C SER A 127 14.85 -27.01 -1.91
N ILE A 128 15.16 -25.75 -1.57
CA ILE A 128 15.42 -25.34 -0.19
C ILE A 128 14.13 -25.36 0.64
N LEU A 129 13.04 -24.81 0.12
CA LEU A 129 11.75 -24.80 0.82
C LEU A 129 11.19 -26.21 1.04
N ASP A 130 11.37 -27.12 0.08
CA ASP A 130 11.02 -28.54 0.23
C ASP A 130 11.81 -29.21 1.36
N ALA A 131 13.07 -28.81 1.59
CA ALA A 131 13.87 -29.27 2.73
C ALA A 131 13.37 -28.67 4.05
N ILE A 132 13.19 -27.35 4.12
CA ILE A 132 12.73 -26.64 5.33
C ILE A 132 11.36 -27.15 5.79
N THR A 133 10.42 -27.35 4.87
CA THR A 133 9.06 -27.81 5.20
C THR A 133 9.06 -29.20 5.83
N ARG A 134 9.92 -30.11 5.35
CA ARG A 134 10.10 -31.44 5.95
C ARG A 134 10.70 -31.35 7.35
N GLU A 135 11.81 -30.62 7.50
CA GLU A 135 12.50 -30.48 8.79
C GLU A 135 11.62 -29.80 9.85
N ALA A 136 10.87 -28.78 9.46
CA ALA A 136 10.00 -28.07 10.37
C ALA A 136 8.77 -28.90 10.78
N GLY A 137 8.25 -29.74 9.89
CA GLY A 137 7.21 -30.72 10.22
C GLY A 137 7.70 -31.74 11.25
N ASP A 138 8.98 -32.11 11.21
CA ASP A 138 9.61 -32.97 12.20
C ASP A 138 9.80 -32.25 13.54
N LEU A 139 10.27 -31.00 13.52
CA LEU A 139 10.43 -30.16 14.70
C LEU A 139 9.11 -29.94 15.44
N GLN A 140 8.01 -29.65 14.72
CA GLN A 140 6.69 -29.42 15.33
C GLN A 140 6.19 -30.58 16.19
N ARG A 141 6.60 -31.82 15.89
CA ARG A 141 6.23 -33.01 16.67
C ARG A 141 6.89 -33.03 18.05
N GLY A 142 8.06 -32.40 18.19
CA GLY A 142 8.81 -32.31 19.46
C GLY A 142 8.51 -31.06 20.29
N LEU A 143 7.81 -30.07 19.74
CA LEU A 143 7.55 -28.80 20.42
C LEU A 143 6.31 -28.82 21.32
N GLY A 144 6.40 -28.10 22.43
CA GLY A 144 5.27 -27.76 23.29
C GLY A 144 4.31 -26.75 22.63
N ALA A 145 3.11 -26.59 23.20
CA ALA A 145 2.02 -25.82 22.58
C ALA A 145 2.38 -24.36 22.22
N LYS A 146 3.14 -23.69 23.09
CA LYS A 146 3.56 -22.28 22.88
C LYS A 146 4.52 -22.14 21.70
N ASP A 147 5.57 -22.97 21.65
CA ASP A 147 6.57 -22.91 20.58
C ASP A 147 6.00 -23.39 19.25
N ARG A 148 5.05 -24.34 19.30
CA ARG A 148 4.33 -24.79 18.11
C ARG A 148 3.53 -23.66 17.46
N ALA A 149 2.95 -22.75 18.23
CA ALA A 149 2.24 -21.59 17.68
C ALA A 149 3.19 -20.67 16.90
N THR A 150 4.35 -20.32 17.48
CA THR A 150 5.38 -19.50 16.81
C THR A 150 5.90 -20.16 15.55
N VAL A 151 6.24 -21.45 15.61
CA VAL A 151 6.72 -22.19 14.42
C VAL A 151 5.63 -22.33 13.37
N SER A 152 4.36 -22.45 13.76
CA SER A 152 3.25 -22.47 12.80
C SER A 152 3.09 -21.15 12.07
N GLU A 153 3.26 -20.01 12.75
CA GLU A 153 3.25 -18.69 12.11
C GLU A 153 4.41 -18.55 11.11
N TYR A 154 5.62 -18.98 11.49
CA TYR A 154 6.76 -19.02 10.57
C TYR A 154 6.49 -19.91 9.35
N LEU A 155 5.91 -21.10 9.56
CA LEU A 155 5.60 -22.02 8.48
C LEU A 155 4.49 -21.55 7.56
N GLU A 156 3.55 -20.75 8.06
CA GLU A 156 2.57 -20.10 7.19
C GLU A 156 3.26 -19.12 6.22
N ASN A 157 4.24 -18.36 6.69
CA ASN A 157 5.05 -17.50 5.82
C ASN A 157 5.87 -18.32 4.80
N VAL A 158 6.43 -19.47 5.20
CA VAL A 158 7.16 -20.38 4.28
C VAL A 158 6.23 -20.93 3.19
N ARG A 159 5.01 -21.35 3.55
CA ARG A 159 4.00 -21.82 2.61
C ARG A 159 3.53 -20.73 1.65
N GLU A 160 3.47 -19.48 2.10
CA GLU A 160 3.17 -18.34 1.23
C GLU A 160 4.24 -18.19 0.14
N ILE A 161 5.53 -18.35 0.49
CA ILE A 161 6.63 -18.33 -0.48
C ILE A 161 6.57 -19.54 -1.43
N GLU A 162 6.31 -20.74 -0.92
CA GLU A 162 6.21 -21.94 -1.76
C GLU A 162 5.06 -21.81 -2.78
N ARG A 163 3.89 -21.35 -2.33
CA ARG A 163 2.74 -21.09 -3.19
C ARG A 163 3.08 -20.08 -4.27
N ARG A 164 3.82 -19.03 -3.93
CA ARG A 164 4.31 -18.03 -4.89
C ARG A 164 5.21 -18.65 -5.97
N ILE A 165 6.16 -19.50 -5.59
CA ILE A 165 7.05 -20.17 -6.54
C ILE A 165 6.25 -21.12 -7.45
N GLN A 166 5.33 -21.90 -6.89
CA GLN A 166 4.46 -22.78 -7.66
C GLN A 166 3.59 -22.00 -8.65
N ARG A 167 3.02 -20.87 -8.22
CA ARG A 167 2.19 -20.00 -9.09
C ARG A 167 3.01 -19.40 -10.23
N ALA A 168 4.17 -18.83 -9.92
CA ALA A 168 5.08 -18.27 -10.93
C ALA A 168 5.53 -19.33 -11.96
N ALA A 169 5.71 -20.59 -11.55
CA ALA A 169 6.04 -21.68 -12.46
C ALA A 169 4.85 -22.19 -13.29
N SER A 170 3.62 -21.99 -12.81
CA SER A 170 2.39 -22.48 -13.44
C SER A 170 1.70 -21.48 -14.36
N ASP A 171 2.12 -20.22 -14.37
CA ASP A 171 1.53 -19.16 -15.19
C ASP A 171 2.21 -19.09 -16.57
N PRO A 172 1.57 -19.61 -17.64
CA PRO A 172 2.17 -19.60 -18.97
C PRO A 172 2.32 -18.19 -19.54
N GLN A 173 1.55 -17.20 -19.09
CA GLN A 173 1.69 -15.81 -19.56
C GLN A 173 2.97 -15.14 -19.05
N SER A 174 3.49 -15.58 -17.90
CA SER A 174 4.77 -15.08 -17.38
C SER A 174 5.97 -15.45 -18.27
N SER A 175 5.82 -16.48 -19.11
CA SER A 175 6.89 -17.00 -19.97
C SER A 175 6.95 -16.36 -21.37
N GLU A 176 5.86 -15.74 -21.84
CA GLU A 176 5.77 -15.13 -23.17
C GLU A 176 6.05 -13.62 -23.18
N LEU A 177 6.00 -12.96 -22.02
CA LEU A 177 6.28 -11.52 -21.91
C LEU A 177 7.79 -11.24 -21.83
N GLU A 178 8.28 -10.40 -22.75
CA GLU A 178 9.61 -9.79 -22.65
C GLU A 178 9.64 -8.86 -21.43
N LEU A 179 10.12 -9.37 -20.30
CA LEU A 179 10.31 -8.60 -19.09
C LEU A 179 11.48 -7.62 -19.26
N PRO A 180 11.36 -6.37 -18.76
CA PRO A 180 12.48 -5.44 -18.76
C PRO A 180 13.62 -5.95 -17.87
N GLU A 181 14.80 -5.36 -18.05
CA GLU A 181 15.91 -5.59 -17.13
C GLU A 181 15.55 -5.14 -15.70
N ALA A 182 16.09 -5.86 -14.71
CA ALA A 182 15.87 -5.52 -13.32
C ALA A 182 16.44 -4.12 -13.00
N PRO A 183 15.71 -3.25 -12.29
CA PRO A 183 16.24 -1.96 -11.89
C PRO A 183 17.51 -2.08 -11.03
N ALA A 184 18.42 -1.10 -11.15
CA ALA A 184 19.64 -1.08 -10.36
C ALA A 184 19.40 -0.88 -8.84
N GLY A 185 18.32 -0.19 -8.47
CA GLY A 185 18.00 0.14 -7.09
C GLY A 185 17.12 1.39 -6.99
N ILE A 186 17.28 2.16 -5.92
CA ILE A 186 16.58 3.43 -5.70
C ILE A 186 17.24 4.53 -6.55
N PRO A 187 16.53 5.17 -7.50
CA PRO A 187 17.05 6.31 -8.24
C PRO A 187 17.34 7.52 -7.34
N PHE A 188 18.33 8.34 -7.73
CA PHE A 188 18.63 9.58 -7.00
C PHE A 188 17.49 10.62 -7.13
N SER A 189 16.89 10.72 -8.32
CA SER A 189 15.74 11.58 -8.54
C SER A 189 14.49 10.96 -7.94
N TYR A 190 13.81 11.70 -7.06
CA TYR A 190 12.51 11.32 -6.52
C TYR A 190 11.49 11.06 -7.64
N GLU A 191 11.53 11.88 -8.70
CA GLU A 191 10.64 11.72 -9.85
C GLU A 191 10.81 10.36 -10.52
N GLN A 192 12.06 10.00 -10.79
CA GLN A 192 12.40 8.72 -11.42
C GLN A 192 12.07 7.56 -10.49
N HIS A 193 12.26 7.73 -9.18
CA HIS A 193 11.90 6.73 -8.19
C HIS A 193 10.39 6.47 -8.18
N VAL A 194 9.57 7.51 -8.06
CA VAL A 194 8.10 7.38 -8.08
C VAL A 194 7.60 6.80 -9.41
N ARG A 195 8.11 7.30 -10.55
CA ARG A 195 7.76 6.76 -11.87
C ARG A 195 8.08 5.28 -11.97
N LEU A 196 9.27 4.89 -11.54
CA LEU A 196 9.70 3.49 -11.58
C LEU A 196 8.83 2.60 -10.67
N MET A 197 8.43 3.07 -9.49
CA MET A 197 7.51 2.33 -8.62
C MET A 197 6.11 2.19 -9.27
N TYR A 198 5.59 3.25 -9.89
CA TYR A 198 4.35 3.18 -10.66
C TYR A 198 4.47 2.29 -11.91
N ASP A 199 5.63 2.27 -12.56
CA ASP A 199 5.88 1.41 -13.72
C ASP A 199 5.82 -0.06 -13.33
N LEU A 200 6.42 -0.41 -12.18
CA LEU A 200 6.34 -1.74 -11.59
C LEU A 200 4.91 -2.09 -11.16
N LEU A 201 4.14 -1.16 -10.59
CA LEU A 201 2.72 -1.39 -10.29
C LEU A 201 1.90 -1.68 -11.55
N GLY A 202 2.09 -0.88 -12.61
CA GLY A 202 1.42 -1.10 -13.88
C GLY A 202 1.78 -2.45 -14.50
N LEU A 203 3.05 -2.83 -14.41
CA LEU A 203 3.50 -4.14 -14.87
C LEU A 203 2.92 -5.27 -14.00
N ALA A 204 2.80 -5.08 -12.68
CA ALA A 204 2.21 -6.06 -11.78
C ALA A 204 0.75 -6.37 -12.13
N TYR A 205 -0.01 -5.35 -12.51
CA TYR A 205 -1.39 -5.50 -12.97
C TYR A 205 -1.44 -6.15 -14.36
N GLN A 206 -0.63 -5.67 -15.30
CA GLN A 206 -0.57 -6.20 -16.66
C GLN A 206 -0.19 -7.68 -16.71
N THR A 207 0.66 -8.13 -15.78
CA THR A 207 1.15 -9.51 -15.69
C THR A 207 0.45 -10.32 -14.59
N ASN A 208 -0.67 -9.82 -14.06
CA ASN A 208 -1.48 -10.48 -13.03
C ASN A 208 -0.68 -10.99 -11.81
N ILE A 209 0.40 -10.28 -11.44
CA ILE A 209 1.25 -10.60 -10.28
C ILE A 209 0.50 -10.34 -8.97
N THR A 210 -0.35 -9.32 -8.93
CA THR A 210 -1.22 -9.02 -7.79
C THR A 210 -2.47 -8.27 -8.23
N ARG A 211 -3.55 -8.39 -7.44
CA ARG A 211 -4.79 -7.60 -7.61
C ARG A 211 -4.90 -6.44 -6.63
N VAL A 212 -3.99 -6.35 -5.66
CA VAL A 212 -4.07 -5.40 -4.56
C VAL A 212 -2.72 -4.75 -4.35
N PHE A 213 -2.69 -3.42 -4.29
CA PHE A 213 -1.49 -2.70 -3.86
C PHE A 213 -1.86 -1.57 -2.89
N THR A 214 -0.87 -1.19 -2.09
CA THR A 214 -0.91 0.00 -1.25
C THR A 214 0.39 0.77 -1.47
N PHE A 215 0.30 2.07 -1.75
CA PHE A 215 1.47 2.90 -2.02
C PHE A 215 1.49 4.18 -1.20
N MET A 216 2.42 4.25 -0.24
CA MET A 216 2.72 5.47 0.51
C MET A 216 3.65 6.37 -0.31
N VAL A 217 3.07 7.26 -1.12
CA VAL A 217 3.82 8.15 -2.02
C VAL A 217 4.74 9.12 -1.27
N ALA A 218 4.30 9.58 -0.10
CA ALA A 218 5.11 10.37 0.83
C ALA A 218 4.69 10.03 2.26
N ARG A 219 5.64 10.02 3.18
CA ARG A 219 5.39 9.66 4.58
C ARG A 219 5.02 10.91 5.40
N GLU A 220 4.29 10.70 6.50
CA GLU A 220 4.20 11.68 7.59
C GLU A 220 5.60 12.15 8.02
N VAL A 221 5.69 13.41 8.42
CA VAL A 221 6.93 14.11 8.82
C VAL A 221 8.09 14.06 7.79
N SER A 222 7.79 13.78 6.52
CA SER A 222 8.81 13.81 5.46
C SER A 222 9.53 15.16 5.40
N ASN A 223 10.86 15.14 5.55
CA ASN A 223 11.68 16.33 5.38
C ASN A 223 12.29 16.42 3.96
N ARG A 224 11.72 15.70 2.99
CA ARG A 224 12.14 15.74 1.60
C ARG A 224 11.96 17.14 1.02
N THR A 225 12.91 17.53 0.18
CA THR A 225 12.88 18.79 -0.58
C THR A 225 12.57 18.50 -2.05
N TYR A 226 12.05 19.51 -2.76
CA TYR A 226 11.66 19.42 -4.17
C TYR A 226 12.24 20.59 -4.99
N PRO A 227 13.59 20.72 -5.09
CA PRO A 227 14.23 21.82 -5.80
C PRO A 227 13.87 21.88 -7.29
N GLN A 228 13.54 20.74 -7.91
CA GLN A 228 13.15 20.64 -9.32
C GLN A 228 11.84 21.38 -9.66
N ILE A 229 11.00 21.65 -8.66
CA ILE A 229 9.78 22.48 -8.79
C ILE A 229 9.90 23.81 -8.02
N GLY A 230 11.13 24.20 -7.66
CA GLY A 230 11.40 25.46 -6.95
C GLY A 230 11.05 25.45 -5.47
N VAL A 231 11.01 24.28 -4.81
CA VAL A 231 10.72 24.16 -3.37
C VAL A 231 11.89 23.46 -2.65
N PRO A 232 12.96 24.19 -2.29
CA PRO A 232 14.13 23.60 -1.63
C PRO A 232 13.91 23.35 -0.13
N ASP A 233 12.80 23.84 0.44
CA ASP A 233 12.43 23.64 1.84
C ASP A 233 11.95 22.20 2.09
N GLY A 234 12.10 21.72 3.33
CA GLY A 234 11.56 20.42 3.74
C GLY A 234 10.02 20.41 3.69
N HIS A 235 9.44 19.32 3.17
CA HIS A 235 8.00 19.19 2.98
C HIS A 235 7.22 19.40 4.29
N HIS A 236 7.60 18.70 5.36
CA HIS A 236 6.95 18.80 6.66
C HIS A 236 7.00 20.23 7.23
N ALA A 237 8.17 20.88 7.21
CA ALA A 237 8.32 22.26 7.68
C ALA A 237 7.50 23.29 6.86
N THR A 238 7.31 23.01 5.57
CA THR A 238 6.47 23.81 4.67
C THR A 238 4.99 23.61 4.97
N SER A 239 4.61 22.39 5.35
CA SER A 239 3.23 22.00 5.69
C SER A 239 2.66 22.77 6.91
N HIS A 240 3.52 23.19 7.85
CA HIS A 240 3.22 24.18 8.89
C HIS A 240 3.26 25.60 8.31
N HIS A 241 2.30 25.90 7.44
CA HIS A 241 2.31 27.11 6.63
C HIS A 241 1.96 28.39 7.41
N GLN A 242 1.36 28.31 8.60
CA GLN A 242 0.98 29.46 9.44
C GLN A 242 0.15 30.51 8.69
N ASN A 243 -0.67 30.08 7.73
CA ASN A 243 -1.41 30.94 6.79
C ASN A 243 -0.54 31.91 5.96
N LYS A 244 0.76 31.65 5.83
CA LYS A 244 1.67 32.44 5.01
C LYS A 244 1.52 32.09 3.53
N PRO A 245 1.14 33.05 2.65
CA PRO A 245 0.87 32.76 1.23
C PRO A 245 2.02 32.05 0.51
N GLU A 246 3.27 32.41 0.80
CA GLU A 246 4.45 31.83 0.16
C GLU A 246 4.66 30.35 0.53
N LYS A 247 4.33 29.96 1.76
CA LYS A 247 4.39 28.55 2.19
C LYS A 247 3.24 27.75 1.59
N ILE A 248 2.05 28.34 1.51
CA ILE A 248 0.89 27.71 0.87
C ILE A 248 1.17 27.46 -0.61
N GLU A 249 1.74 28.43 -1.33
CA GLU A 249 2.10 28.25 -2.75
C GLU A 249 3.10 27.11 -2.94
N LYS A 250 4.13 27.03 -2.09
CA LYS A 250 5.09 25.92 -2.10
C LYS A 250 4.43 24.57 -1.83
N LEU A 251 3.52 24.50 -0.86
CA LEU A 251 2.78 23.28 -0.54
C LEU A 251 1.88 22.84 -1.71
N VAL A 252 1.19 23.78 -2.37
CA VAL A 252 0.40 23.52 -3.57
C VAL A 252 1.28 22.98 -4.70
N LYS A 253 2.50 23.53 -4.91
CA LYS A 253 3.45 23.00 -5.90
C LYS A 253 3.82 21.54 -5.61
N ILE A 254 4.09 21.18 -4.36
CA ILE A 254 4.40 19.80 -3.97
C ILE A 254 3.19 18.88 -4.24
N GLN A 255 1.98 19.30 -3.85
CA GLN A 255 0.76 18.51 -4.08
C GLN A 255 0.46 18.30 -5.56
N HIS A 256 0.58 19.37 -6.37
CA HIS A 256 0.43 19.28 -7.83
C HIS A 256 1.48 18.34 -8.45
N TYR A 257 2.70 18.36 -7.93
CA TYR A 257 3.78 17.51 -8.41
C TYR A 257 3.48 16.02 -8.15
N HIS A 258 3.05 15.66 -6.94
CA HIS A 258 2.65 14.29 -6.62
C HIS A 258 1.45 13.81 -7.45
N LEU A 259 0.43 14.66 -7.61
CA LEU A 259 -0.74 14.38 -8.45
C LEU A 259 -0.37 14.25 -9.93
N GLY A 260 0.61 15.02 -10.41
CA GLY A 260 1.13 14.91 -11.77
C GLY A 260 1.72 13.52 -12.05
N LEU A 261 2.54 13.00 -11.13
CA LEU A 261 3.12 11.66 -11.24
C LEU A 261 2.05 10.57 -11.15
N PHE A 262 1.05 10.74 -10.29
CA PHE A 262 -0.11 9.84 -10.23
C PHE A 262 -0.92 9.88 -11.54
N ALA A 263 -1.11 11.05 -12.14
CA ALA A 263 -1.81 11.17 -13.42
C ALA A 263 -1.06 10.51 -14.58
N GLU A 264 0.28 10.53 -14.59
CA GLU A 264 1.09 9.76 -15.54
C GLU A 264 0.85 8.25 -15.39
N PHE A 265 0.81 7.74 -14.15
CA PHE A 265 0.48 6.34 -13.88
C PHE A 265 -0.93 5.96 -14.37
N LEU A 266 -1.94 6.80 -14.10
CA LEU A 266 -3.30 6.57 -14.58
C LEU A 266 -3.38 6.55 -16.11
N LYS A 267 -2.67 7.44 -16.79
CA LYS A 267 -2.58 7.44 -18.27
C LYS A 267 -1.97 6.13 -18.77
N LYS A 268 -0.93 5.61 -18.11
CA LYS A 268 -0.34 4.32 -18.44
C LYS A 268 -1.39 3.21 -18.33
N LEU A 269 -2.09 3.10 -17.20
CA LEU A 269 -3.14 2.11 -17.01
C LEU A 269 -4.26 2.23 -18.05
N GLN A 270 -4.69 3.44 -18.39
CA GLN A 270 -5.70 3.67 -19.42
C GLN A 270 -5.23 3.25 -20.83
N SER A 271 -3.93 3.40 -21.11
CA SER A 271 -3.33 3.04 -22.40
C SER A 271 -2.95 1.57 -22.53
N THR A 272 -2.94 0.82 -21.43
CA THR A 272 -2.61 -0.61 -21.42
C THR A 272 -3.88 -1.43 -21.62
N PRO A 273 -4.02 -2.17 -22.74
CA PRO A 273 -5.19 -3.02 -22.98
C PRO A 273 -5.31 -4.15 -21.95
N ASP A 274 -6.53 -4.46 -21.58
CA ASP A 274 -6.88 -5.58 -20.70
C ASP A 274 -8.28 -6.10 -21.10
N GLY A 275 -8.34 -7.25 -21.78
CA GLY A 275 -9.60 -7.83 -22.25
C GLY A 275 -10.42 -6.90 -23.15
N ASP A 276 -11.62 -6.55 -22.69
CA ASP A 276 -12.60 -5.68 -23.33
C ASP A 276 -12.43 -4.18 -23.01
N GLY A 277 -11.38 -3.81 -22.27
CA GLY A 277 -11.08 -2.43 -21.92
C GLY A 277 -9.58 -2.19 -21.70
N SER A 278 -9.28 -1.26 -20.81
CA SER A 278 -7.93 -1.00 -20.31
C SER A 278 -7.78 -1.47 -18.85
N LEU A 279 -6.53 -1.56 -18.37
CA LEU A 279 -6.27 -1.82 -16.94
C LEU A 279 -6.99 -0.80 -16.04
N LEU A 280 -7.17 0.45 -16.48
CA LEU A 280 -7.89 1.45 -15.69
C LEU A 280 -9.41 1.17 -15.63
N ASP A 281 -9.99 0.63 -16.70
CA ASP A 281 -11.42 0.27 -16.74
C ASP A 281 -11.72 -0.91 -15.79
N HIS A 282 -10.76 -1.82 -15.61
CA HIS A 282 -10.88 -3.01 -14.75
C HIS A 282 -10.32 -2.83 -13.34
N SER A 283 -9.77 -1.66 -13.01
CA SER A 283 -9.25 -1.37 -11.67
C SER A 283 -10.08 -0.31 -10.94
N LEU A 284 -9.82 -0.21 -9.63
CA LEU A 284 -10.38 0.81 -8.75
C LEU A 284 -9.29 1.28 -7.80
N ILE A 285 -8.96 2.58 -7.87
CA ILE A 285 -7.84 3.17 -7.14
C ILE A 285 -8.35 4.33 -6.27
N LEU A 286 -8.11 4.23 -4.97
CA LEU A 286 -8.30 5.32 -4.02
C LEU A 286 -6.99 6.09 -3.85
N TYR A 287 -7.01 7.38 -4.14
CA TYR A 287 -5.91 8.31 -3.88
C TYR A 287 -6.39 9.38 -2.89
N GLY A 288 -5.59 9.64 -1.85
CA GLY A 288 -5.95 10.61 -0.85
C GLY A 288 -4.93 10.74 0.28
N SER A 289 -5.34 11.45 1.31
CA SER A 289 -4.59 11.62 2.54
C SER A 289 -5.55 11.54 3.72
N ASN A 290 -5.05 11.04 4.84
CA ASN A 290 -5.79 11.08 6.09
C ASN A 290 -5.68 12.43 6.82
N MET A 291 -5.10 13.45 6.19
CA MET A 291 -5.01 14.80 6.74
C MET A 291 -5.46 15.81 5.70
N SER A 292 -6.50 16.58 6.03
CA SER A 292 -7.10 17.59 5.16
C SER A 292 -6.36 18.93 5.19
N ASN A 293 -5.83 19.28 6.36
CA ASN A 293 -5.06 20.49 6.59
C ASN A 293 -3.87 20.17 7.47
N SER A 294 -2.67 20.21 6.88
CA SER A 294 -1.42 19.89 7.58
C SER A 294 -0.99 20.91 8.63
N ASN A 295 -1.41 22.17 8.50
CA ASN A 295 -1.06 23.20 9.46
C ASN A 295 -1.87 23.09 10.75
N LEU A 296 -3.14 22.71 10.63
CA LEU A 296 -4.05 22.50 11.76
C LEU A 296 -4.08 21.05 12.25
N HIS A 297 -3.51 20.13 11.47
CA HIS A 297 -3.63 18.68 11.64
C HIS A 297 -5.09 18.20 11.70
N ASN A 298 -5.90 18.64 10.75
CA ASN A 298 -7.30 18.24 10.68
C ASN A 298 -7.45 16.91 9.92
N HIS A 299 -8.27 15.99 10.44
CA HIS A 299 -8.68 14.74 9.81
C HIS A 299 -10.07 14.81 9.17
N PHE A 300 -10.51 16.04 8.87
CA PHE A 300 -11.77 16.34 8.19
C PHE A 300 -11.72 17.71 7.47
N PRO A 301 -12.34 17.88 6.28
CA PRO A 301 -12.82 16.83 5.38
C PRO A 301 -11.66 16.20 4.60
N LEU A 302 -11.59 14.88 4.57
CA LEU A 302 -10.47 14.17 3.94
C LEU A 302 -10.48 14.33 2.40
N PRO A 303 -9.32 14.58 1.77
CA PRO A 303 -9.20 14.62 0.32
C PRO A 303 -9.24 13.21 -0.26
N ASN A 304 -10.29 12.88 -1.00
CA ASN A 304 -10.48 11.56 -1.61
C ASN A 304 -10.79 11.66 -3.11
N VAL A 305 -9.97 10.98 -3.91
CA VAL A 305 -10.19 10.78 -5.34
C VAL A 305 -10.28 9.29 -5.60
N LEU A 306 -11.39 8.87 -6.21
CA LEU A 306 -11.58 7.52 -6.71
C LEU A 306 -11.43 7.54 -8.22
N VAL A 307 -10.60 6.66 -8.76
CA VAL A 307 -10.30 6.56 -10.19
C VAL A 307 -10.40 5.10 -10.64
N GLY A 308 -10.89 4.87 -11.85
CA GLY A 308 -11.07 3.55 -12.44
C GLY A 308 -12.53 3.17 -12.60
N GLY A 309 -12.78 2.16 -13.44
CA GLY A 309 -14.14 1.71 -13.78
C GLY A 309 -14.66 0.56 -12.92
N ALA A 310 -13.80 -0.14 -12.18
CA ALA A 310 -14.13 -1.36 -11.45
C ALA A 310 -14.93 -2.37 -12.30
N ALA A 311 -14.54 -2.54 -13.57
CA ALA A 311 -15.27 -3.34 -14.56
C ALA A 311 -16.75 -2.91 -14.70
N GLY A 312 -16.97 -1.60 -14.80
CA GLY A 312 -18.31 -1.00 -14.98
C GLY A 312 -19.14 -0.86 -13.70
N ARG A 313 -18.60 -1.21 -12.53
CA ARG A 313 -19.33 -1.13 -11.24
C ARG A 313 -19.33 0.25 -10.60
N VAL A 314 -18.48 1.16 -11.08
CA VAL A 314 -18.34 2.53 -10.55
C VAL A 314 -18.45 3.53 -11.70
N ALA A 315 -19.37 4.49 -11.57
CA ALA A 315 -19.50 5.57 -12.55
C ALA A 315 -18.58 6.76 -12.22
N GLY A 316 -17.73 7.14 -13.19
CA GLY A 316 -16.81 8.27 -13.08
C GLY A 316 -17.47 9.64 -13.32
N GLY A 317 -16.65 10.71 -13.39
CA GLY A 317 -17.10 12.06 -13.76
C GLY A 317 -17.96 12.79 -12.71
N ARG A 318 -17.96 12.31 -11.46
CA ARG A 318 -18.83 12.80 -10.39
C ARG A 318 -18.05 13.38 -9.20
N HIS A 319 -18.67 14.35 -8.53
CA HIS A 319 -18.33 14.77 -7.18
C HIS A 319 -19.49 14.39 -6.25
N LEU A 320 -19.26 13.41 -5.38
CA LEU A 320 -20.24 12.98 -4.39
C LEU A 320 -19.90 13.64 -3.06
N ARG A 321 -20.83 14.44 -2.53
CA ARG A 321 -20.69 15.09 -1.23
C ARG A 321 -21.64 14.46 -0.23
N TYR A 322 -21.07 13.76 0.74
CA TYR A 322 -21.79 13.18 1.86
C TYR A 322 -21.94 14.21 2.98
N PRO A 323 -22.83 13.97 3.97
CA PRO A 323 -22.90 14.78 5.18
C PRO A 323 -21.53 14.90 5.84
N ASP A 324 -21.26 16.06 6.43
CA ASP A 324 -20.00 16.33 7.11
C ASP A 324 -19.76 15.30 8.23
N HIS A 325 -18.52 14.85 8.38
CA HIS A 325 -18.10 13.78 9.29
C HIS A 325 -18.72 12.41 9.02
N THR A 326 -19.13 12.12 7.79
CA THR A 326 -19.45 10.74 7.38
C THR A 326 -18.20 9.86 7.58
N PRO A 327 -18.30 8.67 8.21
CA PRO A 327 -17.13 7.81 8.42
C PRO A 327 -16.44 7.46 7.11
N MET A 328 -15.14 7.72 7.01
CA MET A 328 -14.32 7.32 5.86
C MET A 328 -14.33 5.78 5.67
N SER A 329 -14.51 5.03 6.75
CA SER A 329 -14.70 3.58 6.72
C SER A 329 -15.90 3.13 5.88
N ASN A 330 -16.95 3.95 5.71
CA ASN A 330 -18.06 3.66 4.79
C ASN A 330 -17.58 3.62 3.33
N LEU A 331 -16.65 4.50 2.95
CA LEU A 331 -16.06 4.47 1.61
C LEU A 331 -15.25 3.20 1.43
N LEU A 332 -14.36 2.88 2.37
CA LEU A 332 -13.53 1.66 2.31
C LEU A 332 -14.38 0.38 2.22
N LEU A 333 -15.43 0.28 3.03
CA LEU A 333 -16.40 -0.82 2.98
C LEU A 333 -17.05 -0.94 1.60
N THR A 334 -17.46 0.19 1.02
CA THR A 334 -18.06 0.21 -0.33
C THR A 334 -17.06 -0.19 -1.41
N LEU A 335 -15.78 0.22 -1.31
CA LEU A 335 -14.76 -0.18 -2.27
C LEU A 335 -14.47 -1.69 -2.24
N LEU A 336 -14.54 -2.30 -1.05
CA LEU A 336 -14.44 -3.76 -0.92
C LEU A 336 -15.59 -4.44 -1.68
N ASP A 337 -16.84 -4.01 -1.47
CA ASP A 337 -17.99 -4.56 -2.21
C ASP A 337 -17.84 -4.40 -3.73
N LYS A 338 -17.46 -3.21 -4.20
CA LYS A 338 -17.27 -2.94 -5.65
C LYS A 338 -16.18 -3.79 -6.29
N THR A 339 -15.21 -4.24 -5.50
CA THR A 339 -14.13 -5.15 -5.95
C THR A 339 -14.46 -6.63 -5.74
N GLY A 340 -15.69 -6.95 -5.31
CA GLY A 340 -16.16 -8.32 -5.10
C GLY A 340 -15.73 -8.93 -3.76
N VAL A 341 -15.22 -8.12 -2.84
CA VAL A 341 -14.77 -8.53 -1.50
C VAL A 341 -15.90 -8.28 -0.51
N ARG A 342 -16.40 -9.35 0.13
CA ARG A 342 -17.49 -9.23 1.09
C ARG A 342 -16.94 -9.07 2.51
N THR A 343 -17.37 -8.03 3.20
CA THR A 343 -17.09 -7.82 4.63
C THR A 343 -18.28 -7.11 5.25
N ASP A 344 -18.72 -7.51 6.44
CA ASP A 344 -19.93 -6.95 7.07
C ASP A 344 -19.69 -5.55 7.67
N SER A 345 -18.44 -5.28 8.08
CA SER A 345 -18.04 -4.00 8.65
C SER A 345 -16.52 -3.80 8.54
N LEU A 346 -16.09 -2.54 8.61
CA LEU A 346 -14.70 -2.14 8.68
C LEU A 346 -14.59 -0.92 9.61
N GLY A 347 -13.71 -0.97 10.60
CA GLY A 347 -13.49 0.18 11.50
C GLY A 347 -14.78 0.69 12.15
N ASP A 348 -15.05 1.97 11.97
CA ASP A 348 -16.27 2.66 12.42
C ASP A 348 -17.34 2.80 11.34
N SER A 349 -17.34 1.92 10.33
CA SER A 349 -18.34 1.92 9.26
C SER A 349 -19.77 1.79 9.81
N THR A 350 -20.67 2.62 9.31
CA THR A 350 -22.11 2.64 9.61
C THR A 350 -22.97 2.13 8.45
N GLY A 351 -22.37 1.90 7.28
CA GLY A 351 -23.03 1.34 6.11
C GLY A 351 -22.27 1.62 4.81
N GLU A 352 -22.73 1.03 3.72
CA GLU A 352 -22.21 1.29 2.38
C GLU A 352 -22.75 2.61 1.80
N MET A 353 -22.00 3.16 0.85
CA MET A 353 -22.31 4.39 0.13
C MET A 353 -23.09 4.07 -1.14
N ALA A 354 -24.42 4.01 -1.05
CA ALA A 354 -25.30 3.56 -2.13
C ALA A 354 -25.19 4.35 -3.45
N GLU A 355 -24.75 5.62 -3.39
CA GLU A 355 -24.59 6.46 -4.59
C GLU A 355 -23.28 6.19 -5.35
N LEU A 356 -22.35 5.41 -4.78
CA LEU A 356 -21.04 5.15 -5.36
C LEU A 356 -21.10 4.22 -6.57
#